data_AF-A0A942WI49-F1
#
_entry.id   AF-A0A942WI49-F1
#
_cell.length_a   1.000
_cell.length_b   1.000
_cell.length_c   1.000
_cell.angle_alpha   90.00
_cell.angle_beta   90.00
_cell.angle_gamma   90.00
#
_symmetry.space_group_name_H-M   'P 1'
#
loop_
_entity.id
_entity.type
_entity.pdbx_description
1 polymer ?
#
loop_
_entity_poly.entity_id
_entity_poly.type
_entity_poly.pdbx_seq_one_letter_code
_entity_poly.pdbx_strand_id
1 'polypeptide(L)'
;MKLIAKKPCSFNGQIFYIGDEIPPEFVINPKAQENLGTIAIVSVSDASRTNPAEDDQVEFGVPIKQKDGTMTLYLNEEQICRAVEVMQMTASEAKEAIKGIAEEKILILLNACDSRKTIKEATEDTASELNSEEREVQEESAGDE
;
A
#
# COMPACT_ATOMS: atom_id res chain seq x y z
N MET A 1 3.40 -0.96 23.54
CA MET A 1 3.52 -2.43 23.44
C MET A 1 2.45 -3.05 24.31
N LYS A 2 1.76 -4.07 23.83
CA LYS A 2 0.77 -4.85 24.58
C LYS A 2 1.38 -6.20 24.92
N LEU A 3 1.15 -6.69 26.13
CA LEU A 3 1.60 -8.03 26.54
C LEU A 3 0.37 -8.91 26.70
N ILE A 4 0.29 -10.03 25.98
CA ILE A 4 -0.86 -10.93 26.02
C ILE A 4 -0.46 -12.24 26.68
N ALA A 5 -1.17 -12.68 27.72
CA ALA A 5 -0.92 -13.96 28.36
C ALA A 5 -1.18 -15.14 27.40
N LYS A 6 -0.22 -16.06 27.25
CA LYS A 6 -0.34 -17.28 26.44
C LYS A 6 -0.63 -18.52 27.28
N LYS A 7 -0.45 -18.42 28.59
CA LYS A 7 -0.79 -19.42 29.61
C LYS A 7 -1.18 -18.71 30.92
N PRO A 8 -1.89 -19.37 31.85
CA PRO A 8 -2.14 -18.81 33.16
C PRO A 8 -0.83 -18.42 33.85
N CYS A 9 -0.69 -17.16 34.23
CA CYS A 9 0.53 -16.62 34.82
C CYS A 9 0.20 -15.58 35.90
N SER A 10 1.19 -15.30 36.75
CA SER A 10 1.05 -14.26 37.76
C SER A 10 2.17 -13.24 37.64
N PHE A 11 1.77 -11.97 37.58
CA PHE A 11 2.68 -10.83 37.57
C PHE A 11 2.21 -9.83 38.63
N ASN A 12 3.15 -9.30 39.42
CA ASN A 12 2.89 -8.37 40.50
C ASN A 12 1.78 -8.80 41.50
N GLY A 13 1.65 -10.11 41.75
CA GLY A 13 0.63 -10.66 42.67
C GLY A 13 -0.78 -10.77 42.08
N GLN A 14 -0.98 -10.39 40.82
CA GLN A 14 -2.23 -10.59 40.08
C GLN A 14 -2.13 -11.82 39.18
N ILE A 15 -3.26 -12.48 38.94
CA ILE A 15 -3.35 -13.66 38.06
C ILE A 15 -3.96 -13.23 36.73
N PHE A 16 -3.35 -13.68 35.64
CA PHE A 16 -3.78 -13.44 34.27
C PHE A 16 -4.02 -14.78 33.58
N TYR A 17 -5.12 -14.90 32.85
CA TYR A 17 -5.50 -16.06 32.05
C TYR A 17 -5.15 -15.86 30.57
N ILE A 18 -5.23 -16.93 29.79
CA ILE A 18 -4.88 -16.90 28.37
C ILE A 18 -5.72 -15.83 27.64
N GLY A 19 -5.05 -14.94 26.93
CA GLY A 19 -5.66 -13.83 26.19
C GLY A 19 -5.75 -12.52 26.97
N ASP A 20 -5.52 -12.53 28.29
CA ASP A 20 -5.56 -11.31 29.09
C ASP A 20 -4.40 -10.38 28.73
N GLU A 21 -4.69 -9.08 28.70
CA GLU A 21 -3.68 -8.03 28.56
C GLU A 21 -3.00 -7.78 29.91
N ILE A 22 -1.67 -7.87 29.91
CA ILE A 22 -0.84 -7.68 31.08
C ILE A 22 -0.21 -6.28 31.00
N PRO A 23 -0.36 -5.44 32.04
CA PRO A 23 0.32 -4.16 32.11
C PRO A 23 1.85 -4.34 32.01
N PRO A 24 2.54 -3.65 31.09
CA PRO A 24 3.98 -3.78 30.90
C PRO A 24 4.83 -3.59 32.16
N GLU A 25 4.39 -2.72 33.05
CA GLU A 25 5.03 -2.42 34.33
C GLU A 25 5.08 -3.62 35.29
N PHE A 26 4.21 -4.62 35.11
CA PHE A 26 4.21 -5.82 35.95
C PHE A 26 5.23 -6.86 35.50
N VAL A 27 5.78 -6.70 34.30
CA VAL A 27 6.68 -7.68 33.69
C VAL A 27 8.09 -7.10 33.59
N ILE A 28 8.96 -7.49 34.51
CA ILE A 28 10.36 -7.00 34.60
C ILE A 28 11.14 -7.28 33.30
N ASN A 29 10.91 -8.44 32.67
CA ASN A 29 11.58 -8.81 31.42
C ASN A 29 10.59 -9.45 30.43
N PRO A 30 9.89 -8.64 29.63
CA PRO A 30 8.88 -9.14 28.69
C PRO A 30 9.46 -10.11 27.66
N LYS A 31 10.65 -9.83 27.12
CA LYS A 31 11.32 -10.68 26.11
C LYS A 31 11.65 -12.06 26.64
N ALA A 32 12.13 -12.15 27.88
CA ALA A 32 12.39 -13.45 28.51
C ALA A 32 11.09 -14.25 28.71
N GLN A 33 9.99 -13.58 29.08
CA GLN A 33 8.69 -14.23 29.25
C GLN A 33 8.06 -14.66 27.92
N GLU A 34 8.33 -13.95 26.83
CA GLU A 34 7.96 -14.34 25.47
C GLU A 34 8.73 -15.59 25.01
N ASN A 35 10.05 -15.63 25.22
CA ASN A 35 10.87 -16.80 24.91
C ASN A 35 10.45 -18.06 25.70
N LEU A 36 9.91 -17.87 26.92
CA LEU A 36 9.35 -18.94 27.75
C LEU A 36 7.90 -19.32 27.37
N GLY A 37 7.35 -18.68 26.32
CA GLY A 37 5.97 -18.87 25.86
C GLY A 37 4.91 -18.48 26.89
N THR A 38 5.26 -17.65 27.88
CA THR A 38 4.34 -17.20 28.92
C THR A 38 3.44 -16.07 28.42
N ILE A 39 4.03 -15.13 27.67
CA ILE A 39 3.33 -13.96 27.11
C ILE A 39 3.68 -13.82 25.63
N ALA A 40 2.88 -13.04 24.90
CA ALA A 40 3.22 -12.55 23.57
C ALA A 40 3.36 -11.03 23.63
N ILE A 41 4.42 -10.48 23.06
CA ILE A 41 4.63 -9.04 22.96
C ILE A 41 4.03 -8.57 21.63
N VAL A 42 2.94 -7.83 21.69
CA VAL A 42 2.31 -7.21 20.52
C VAL A 42 2.72 -5.75 20.47
N SER A 43 3.59 -5.39 19.53
CA SER A 43 3.81 -3.98 19.18
C SER A 43 2.50 -3.40 18.65
N VAL A 44 2.11 -2.21 19.11
CA VAL A 44 0.85 -1.55 18.71
C VAL A 44 0.87 -1.11 17.23
N SER A 45 1.94 -1.42 16.52
CA SER A 45 2.08 -1.23 15.08
C SER A 45 1.52 -2.40 14.27
N ASP A 46 1.06 -3.49 14.90
CA ASP A 46 0.61 -4.67 14.15
C ASP A 46 -0.59 -5.36 14.81
N ALA A 47 -1.76 -4.86 14.47
CA ALA A 47 -2.98 -5.65 14.41
C ALA A 47 -3.28 -5.97 12.94
N SER A 48 -2.29 -6.47 12.21
CA SER A 48 -2.52 -7.14 10.94
C SER A 48 -1.89 -8.53 10.98
N ARG A 49 -2.58 -9.46 10.34
CA ARG A 49 -2.16 -10.84 10.25
C ARG A 49 -0.95 -10.91 9.33
N THR A 50 -0.02 -11.81 9.68
CA THR A 50 0.99 -12.44 8.82
C THR A 50 2.12 -11.57 8.25
N ASN A 51 3.32 -11.78 8.81
CA ASN A 51 4.68 -11.53 8.29
C ASN A 51 5.12 -10.07 8.08
N PRO A 52 6.10 -9.56 8.86
CA PRO A 52 6.90 -8.41 8.48
C PRO A 52 8.27 -8.89 8.00
N ALA A 53 8.37 -9.16 6.70
CA ALA A 53 9.63 -9.02 5.99
C ALA A 53 9.54 -7.70 5.22
N GLU A 54 10.37 -6.76 5.63
CA GLU A 54 10.80 -5.59 4.86
C GLU A 54 9.71 -4.54 4.58
N ASP A 55 10.18 -3.33 4.30
CA ASP A 55 9.43 -2.09 4.04
C ASP A 55 8.72 -2.17 2.66
N ASP A 56 8.03 -3.27 2.41
CA ASP A 56 7.29 -3.51 1.18
C ASP A 56 5.96 -2.75 1.28
N GLN A 57 5.87 -1.62 0.58
CA GLN A 57 4.60 -0.94 0.36
C GLN A 57 3.57 -1.97 -0.15
N VAL A 58 2.47 -2.14 0.59
CA VAL A 58 1.43 -3.11 0.24
C VAL A 58 0.82 -2.73 -1.11
N GLU A 59 0.99 -3.59 -2.10
CA GLU A 59 0.35 -3.45 -3.41
C GLU A 59 -0.86 -4.41 -3.56
N PHE A 60 -1.90 -3.92 -4.23
CA PHE A 60 -3.12 -4.66 -4.55
C PHE A 60 -3.16 -4.99 -6.04
N GLY A 61 -3.32 -6.27 -6.38
CA GLY A 61 -3.50 -6.70 -7.75
C GLY A 61 -4.92 -6.43 -8.25
N VAL A 62 -5.07 -5.54 -9.22
CA VAL A 62 -6.33 -5.19 -9.87
C VAL A 62 -6.37 -5.80 -11.28
N PRO A 63 -7.33 -6.67 -11.61
CA PRO A 63 -7.44 -7.26 -12.94
C PRO A 63 -8.05 -6.27 -13.94
N ILE A 64 -7.32 -5.96 -15.01
CA ILE A 64 -7.72 -5.08 -16.11
C ILE A 64 -7.96 -5.91 -17.36
N LYS A 65 -9.16 -5.81 -17.93
CA LYS A 65 -9.51 -6.49 -19.19
C LYS A 65 -8.91 -5.75 -20.38
N GLN A 66 -8.17 -6.46 -21.21
CA GLN A 66 -7.62 -6.01 -22.48
C GLN A 66 -8.20 -6.82 -23.64
N LYS A 67 -7.86 -6.45 -24.89
CA LYS A 67 -8.33 -7.16 -26.08
C LYS A 67 -7.85 -8.62 -26.13
N ASP A 68 -6.62 -8.85 -25.69
CA ASP A 68 -5.94 -10.15 -25.82
C ASP A 68 -5.84 -10.94 -24.50
N GLY A 69 -6.54 -10.48 -23.45
CA GLY A 69 -6.53 -11.16 -22.15
C GLY A 69 -6.82 -10.25 -20.97
N THR A 70 -6.45 -10.70 -19.77
CA THR A 70 -6.53 -9.92 -18.53
C THR A 70 -5.11 -9.63 -18.05
N MET A 71 -4.81 -8.36 -17.83
CA MET A 71 -3.57 -7.90 -17.19
C MET A 71 -3.82 -7.70 -15.70
N THR A 72 -2.86 -8.05 -14.84
CA THR A 72 -2.91 -7.69 -13.41
C THR A 72 -2.09 -6.42 -13.20
N LEU A 73 -2.74 -5.36 -12.73
CA LEU A 73 -2.12 -4.08 -12.39
C LEU A 73 -1.94 -3.99 -10.88
N TYR A 74 -0.70 -3.87 -10.40
CA TYR A 74 -0.40 -3.76 -8.97
C TYR A 74 -0.30 -2.30 -8.57
N LEU A 75 -1.12 -1.89 -7.60
CA LEU A 75 -1.24 -0.50 -7.15
C LEU A 75 -1.12 -0.42 -5.63
N ASN A 76 -0.47 0.62 -5.12
CA ASN A 76 -0.50 0.94 -3.68
C ASN A 76 -1.77 1.76 -3.32
N GLU A 77 -1.95 2.03 -2.02
CA GLU A 77 -3.10 2.80 -1.51
C GLU A 77 -3.21 4.21 -2.12
N GLU A 78 -2.09 4.92 -2.23
CA GLU A 78 -2.04 6.30 -2.75
C GLU A 78 -2.51 6.37 -4.21
N GLN A 79 -2.01 5.45 -5.05
CA GLN A 79 -2.38 5.35 -6.46
C GLN A 79 -3.88 5.03 -6.64
N ILE A 80 -4.42 4.12 -5.82
CA ILE A 80 -5.85 3.78 -5.85
C ILE A 80 -6.70 4.98 -5.44
N CYS A 81 -6.37 5.63 -4.32
CA CYS A 81 -7.07 6.80 -3.83
C CYS A 81 -7.07 7.92 -4.88
N ARG A 82 -5.91 8.20 -5.47
CA ARG A 82 -5.76 9.22 -6.50
C ARG A 82 -6.63 8.95 -7.72
N ALA A 83 -6.67 7.72 -8.21
CA ALA A 83 -7.53 7.34 -9.34
C ALA A 83 -9.03 7.53 -8.99
N VAL A 84 -9.44 7.12 -7.79
CA VAL A 84 -10.83 7.22 -7.32
C VAL A 84 -11.27 8.68 -7.16
N GLU A 85 -10.38 9.58 -6.72
CA GLU A 85 -10.65 11.02 -6.68
C GLU A 85 -10.94 11.57 -8.07
N VAL A 86 -10.07 11.27 -9.04
CA VAL A 86 -10.21 11.75 -10.43
C VAL A 86 -11.49 11.21 -11.08
N MET A 87 -11.86 9.96 -10.84
CA MET A 87 -13.11 9.38 -11.36
C MET A 87 -14.37 10.09 -10.83
N GLN A 88 -14.31 10.71 -9.65
CA GLN A 88 -15.44 11.42 -9.03
C GLN A 88 -15.53 12.90 -9.41
N MET A 89 -14.45 13.49 -9.94
CA MET A 89 -14.42 14.87 -10.42
C MET A 89 -15.34 15.09 -11.62
N THR A 90 -15.65 16.34 -11.96
CA THR A 90 -16.27 16.64 -13.27
C THR A 90 -15.30 16.36 -14.41
N ALA A 91 -15.80 16.21 -15.64
CA ALA A 91 -14.94 15.93 -16.80
C ALA A 91 -13.87 17.02 -17.03
N SER A 92 -14.19 18.28 -16.73
CA SER A 92 -13.24 19.39 -16.88
C SER A 92 -12.15 19.35 -15.81
N GLU A 93 -12.51 19.15 -14.55
CA GLU A 93 -11.56 19.08 -13.44
C GLU A 93 -10.66 17.86 -13.56
N ALA A 94 -11.22 16.70 -13.89
CA ALA A 94 -10.46 15.47 -14.10
C ALA A 94 -9.43 15.63 -15.23
N LYS A 95 -9.80 16.29 -16.34
CA LYS A 95 -8.87 16.54 -17.45
C LYS A 95 -7.66 17.36 -17.02
N GLU A 96 -7.86 18.38 -16.18
CA GLU A 96 -6.74 19.17 -15.65
C GLU A 96 -5.93 18.39 -14.62
N ALA A 97 -6.58 17.60 -13.76
CA ALA A 97 -5.89 16.77 -12.77
C ALA A 97 -5.00 15.70 -13.41
N ILE A 98 -5.42 15.12 -14.54
CA ILE A 98 -4.70 14.05 -15.25
C ILE A 98 -3.36 14.52 -15.81
N LYS A 99 -3.26 15.76 -16.29
CA LYS A 99 -1.99 16.32 -16.79
C LYS A 99 -0.88 16.35 -15.74
N GLY A 100 -1.24 16.32 -14.45
CA GLY A 100 -0.28 16.30 -13.35
C GLY A 100 0.08 14.91 -12.83
N ILE A 101 -0.37 13.84 -13.48
CA ILE A 101 -0.11 12.46 -13.05
C ILE A 101 1.14 11.94 -13.75
N ALA A 102 2.20 11.70 -12.97
CA ALA A 102 3.47 11.14 -13.46
C ALA A 102 3.54 9.60 -13.40
N GLU A 103 2.53 8.96 -12.82
CA GLU A 103 2.54 7.51 -12.59
C GLU A 103 1.63 6.79 -13.59
N GLU A 104 2.24 6.06 -14.53
CA GLU A 104 1.52 5.36 -15.60
C GLU A 104 0.46 4.39 -15.06
N LYS A 105 0.71 3.74 -13.93
CA LYS A 105 -0.26 2.82 -13.27
C LYS A 105 -1.60 3.50 -12.99
N ILE A 106 -1.59 4.78 -12.58
CA ILE A 106 -2.80 5.56 -12.31
C ILE A 106 -3.53 5.83 -13.63
N LEU A 107 -2.79 6.21 -14.69
CA LEU A 107 -3.34 6.46 -16.02
C LEU A 107 -3.99 5.21 -16.62
N ILE A 108 -3.35 4.04 -16.49
CA ILE A 108 -3.90 2.75 -16.94
C ILE A 108 -5.23 2.47 -16.24
N LEU A 109 -5.28 2.63 -14.91
CA LEU A 109 -6.50 2.38 -14.14
C LEU A 109 -7.63 3.35 -14.54
N LEU A 110 -7.31 4.63 -14.72
CA LEU A 110 -8.27 5.63 -15.18
C LEU A 110 -8.81 5.32 -16.58
N ASN A 111 -7.95 4.99 -17.54
CA ASN A 111 -8.39 4.65 -18.90
C ASN A 111 -9.30 3.41 -18.94
N ALA A 112 -8.99 2.42 -18.09
CA ALA A 112 -9.75 1.18 -17.99
C ALA A 112 -11.12 1.37 -17.32
N CYS A 113 -11.19 2.16 -16.26
CA CYS A 113 -12.36 2.24 -15.38
C CYS A 113 -13.23 3.49 -15.57
N ASP A 114 -12.71 4.59 -16.12
CA ASP A 114 -13.51 5.77 -16.40
C ASP A 114 -14.30 5.58 -17.70
N SER A 115 -15.60 5.88 -17.67
CA SER A 115 -16.48 5.72 -18.83
C SER A 115 -16.47 6.92 -19.78
N ARG A 116 -15.95 8.07 -19.35
CA ARG A 116 -16.00 9.32 -20.11
C ARG A 116 -14.91 9.33 -21.18
N LYS A 117 -15.32 9.42 -22.45
CA LYS A 117 -14.41 9.45 -23.61
C LYS A 117 -13.32 10.52 -23.48
N THR A 118 -13.68 11.71 -22.99
CA THR A 118 -12.75 12.83 -22.79
C THR A 118 -11.65 12.52 -21.78
N ILE A 119 -11.92 11.62 -20.81
CA ILE A 119 -10.96 11.20 -19.80
C ILE A 119 -10.01 10.15 -20.37
N LYS A 120 -10.53 9.20 -21.14
CA LYS A 120 -9.71 8.21 -21.85
C LYS A 120 -8.69 8.87 -22.79
N GLU A 121 -9.15 9.82 -23.60
CA GLU A 121 -8.29 10.60 -24.49
C GLU A 121 -7.22 11.35 -23.68
N ALA A 122 -7.59 12.02 -22.58
CA ALA A 122 -6.61 12.72 -21.74
C ALA A 122 -5.57 11.79 -21.08
N THR A 123 -5.96 10.58 -20.66
CA THR A 123 -5.03 9.59 -20.13
C THR A 123 -4.09 9.03 -21.20
N GLU A 124 -4.59 8.82 -22.43
CA GLU A 124 -3.78 8.35 -23.56
C GLU A 124 -2.77 9.43 -24.00
N ASP A 125 -3.19 10.69 -24.05
CA ASP A 125 -2.32 11.83 -24.35
C ASP A 125 -1.20 11.94 -23.30
N THR A 126 -1.55 11.97 -22.02
CA THR A 126 -0.57 12.11 -20.91
C THR A 126 0.39 10.91 -20.85
N ALA A 127 -0.11 9.69 -21.05
CA ALA A 127 0.74 8.49 -21.08
C ALA A 127 1.71 8.51 -22.28
N SER A 128 1.30 9.09 -23.41
CA SER A 128 2.17 9.23 -24.58
C SER A 128 3.30 10.23 -24.32
N GLU A 129 2.99 11.35 -23.63
CA GLU A 129 3.95 12.38 -23.25
C GLU A 129 5.02 11.84 -22.28
N LEU A 130 4.62 11.08 -21.25
CA LEU A 130 5.55 10.45 -20.31
C LEU A 130 6.56 9.53 -21.01
N ASN A 131 6.08 8.74 -21.98
CA ASN A 131 6.93 7.84 -22.77
C ASN A 131 7.90 8.57 -23.71
N SER A 132 7.60 9.79 -24.15
CA SER A 132 8.54 10.61 -24.93
C SER A 132 9.64 11.21 -24.06
N GLU A 133 9.29 11.75 -22.89
CA GLU A 133 10.25 12.35 -21.96
C GLU A 133 11.27 11.32 -21.46
N GLU A 134 10.82 10.08 -21.16
CA GLU A 134 11.71 8.99 -20.76
C GLU A 134 12.76 8.62 -21.83
N ARG A 135 12.45 8.79 -23.12
CA ARG A 135 13.39 8.51 -24.21
C ARG A 135 14.42 9.61 -24.38
N GLU A 136 14.01 10.88 -24.28
CA GLU A 136 14.93 12.02 -24.40
C GLU A 136 15.99 12.01 -23.28
N VAL A 137 15.61 11.65 -22.05
CA VAL A 137 16.55 11.54 -20.91
C VAL A 137 17.56 10.38 -21.09
N GLN A 138 17.17 9.28 -21.74
CA GLN A 138 18.08 8.17 -22.01
C GLN A 138 19.10 8.47 -23.13
N GLU A 139 18.72 9.27 -24.13
CA GLU A 139 19.62 9.65 -25.23
C GLU A 139 20.67 10.68 -24.79
N GLU A 140 20.39 11.57 -23.84
CA GLU A 140 21.37 12.53 -23.31
C GLU A 140 22.41 11.89 -22.37
N SER A 141 22.07 10.79 -21.70
CA SER A 141 22.95 10.07 -20.75
C SER A 141 24.00 9.19 -21.43
N ALA A 142 23.77 8.77 -22.68
CA ALA A 142 24.67 7.89 -23.43
C ALA A 142 25.80 8.64 -24.17
N GLY A 143 25.95 9.95 -23.95
CA GLY A 143 26.78 10.85 -24.76
C GLY A 143 28.07 11.37 -24.12
N ASP A 144 28.66 10.67 -23.14
CA ASP A 144 29.95 11.07 -22.56
C ASP A 144 30.86 9.84 -22.30
N GLU A 145 31.56 9.39 -23.36
CA GLU A 145 32.77 8.53 -23.30
C GLU A 145 33.92 9.15 -24.10
#